data_AF-A0AAX3SZ53-F1
#
_entry.id   AF-A0AAX3SZ53-F1
#
_cell.length_a   1.000
_cell.length_b   1.000
_cell.length_c   1.000
_cell.angle_alpha   90.00
_cell.angle_beta   90.00
_cell.angle_gamma   90.00
#
_symmetry.space_group_name_H-M   'P 1'
#
loop_
_entity.id
_entity.type
_entity.pdbx_description
1 polymer ?
#
loop_
_entity_poly.entity_id
_entity_poly.type
_entity_poly.pdbx_seq_one_letter_code
_entity_poly.pdbx_strand_id
1 'polypeptide(L)' 'MKIVLIGAGRITKWFLDDLQNTKYQYQITLFGIYNLTYVKALQYKDTYQIHKVYQSLDELIKDAANFDLAYIGIK' A
#
# COMPACT_ATOMS: atom_id res chain seq x y z
N MET A 1 8.68 -4.93 -8.66
CA MET A 1 8.13 -5.46 -7.40
C MET A 1 6.85 -4.72 -7.06
N LYS A 2 5.72 -5.43 -7.01
CA LYS A 2 4.40 -4.92 -6.66
C LYS A 2 4.17 -5.06 -5.17
N ILE A 3 3.91 -3.94 -4.50
CA ILE A 3 3.73 -3.88 -3.05
C ILE A 3 2.28 -3.56 -2.74
N VAL A 4 1.69 -4.30 -1.79
CA VAL A 4 0.45 -3.91 -1.11
C VAL A 4 0.73 -3.46 0.32
N LEU A 5 -0.05 -2.51 0.81
CA LEU A 5 0.06 -1.93 2.13
C LEU A 5 -1.13 -2.34 2.98
N ILE A 6 -0.89 -2.81 4.20
CA ILE A 6 -1.89 -3.10 5.21
C ILE A 6 -1.69 -2.12 6.36
N GLY A 7 -2.61 -1.16 6.47
CA GLY A 7 -2.57 -0.06 7.43
C GLY A 7 -2.03 1.24 6.84
N ALA A 8 -2.61 2.36 7.25
CA ALA A 8 -2.20 3.71 6.88
C ALA A 8 -1.65 4.48 8.10
N GLY A 9 -0.77 3.84 8.87
CA GLY A 9 -0.15 4.42 10.06
C GLY A 9 1.05 5.32 9.76
N ARG A 10 1.69 5.84 10.81
CA ARG A 10 2.93 6.63 10.68
C ARG A 10 4.04 5.82 10.03
N ILE A 11 4.18 4.55 10.40
CA ILE A 11 5.24 3.69 9.85
C ILE A 11 5.03 3.42 8.36
N THR A 12 3.78 3.18 7.92
CA THR A 12 3.44 3.08 6.49
C THR A 12 3.77 4.38 5.75
N LYS A 13 3.49 5.53 6.36
CA LYS A 13 3.83 6.83 5.76
C LYS A 13 5.34 6.94 5.53
N TRP A 14 6.14 6.70 6.56
CA TRP A 14 7.60 6.77 6.45
C TRP A 14 8.15 5.79 5.41
N PHE A 15 7.62 4.56 5.38
CA PHE A 15 8.00 3.59 4.36
C PHE A 15 7.70 4.11 2.94
N LEU A 16 6.52 4.69 2.72
CA LEU A 16 6.16 5.26 1.41
C LEU A 16 7.04 6.47 1.03
N ASP A 17 7.32 7.35 1.99
CA ASP A 17 8.20 8.50 1.78
C ASP A 17 9.63 8.03 1.41
N ASP A 18 10.14 6.97 2.05
CA ASP A 18 11.43 6.37 1.71
C ASP A 18 11.42 5.71 0.31
N LEU A 19 10.31 5.07 -0.06
CA LEU A 19 10.15 4.45 -1.38
C LEU A 19 10.18 5.47 -2.53
N GLN A 20 9.76 6.72 -2.30
CA GLN A 20 9.87 7.78 -3.31
C GLN A 20 11.31 8.29 -3.48
N ASN A 21 12.16 8.11 -2.47
CA ASN A 21 13.54 8.60 -2.46
C ASN A 21 14.59 7.50 -2.71
N THR A 22 14.16 6.25 -2.86
CA THR A 22 15.06 5.11 -3.07
C THR A 22 15.55 5.03 -4.52
N LYS A 23 16.77 4.53 -4.73
CA LYS A 23 17.32 4.24 -6.06
C LYS A 23 16.50 3.20 -6.85
N TYR A 24 15.63 2.46 -6.16
CA TYR A 24 14.74 1.45 -6.74
C TYR A 24 13.33 1.98 -7.06
N GLN A 25 13.06 3.29 -6.94
CA GLN A 25 11.71 3.86 -7.09
C GLN A 25 11.00 3.40 -8.38
N TYR A 26 11.72 3.31 -9.50
CA TYR A 26 11.16 2.89 -10.80
C TYR A 26 10.96 1.37 -10.94
N GLN A 27 11.48 0.59 -10.00
CA GLN A 27 11.32 -0.87 -9.96
C GLN A 27 10.18 -1.29 -9.02
N ILE A 28 9.54 -0.33 -8.35
CA ILE A 28 8.53 -0.55 -7.33
C ILE A 28 7.20 -0.03 -7.83
N THR A 29 6.16 -0.85 -7.70
CA THR A 29 4.79 -0.48 -8.03
C THR A 29 3.95 -0.56 -6.76
N LEU A 30 3.38 0.56 -6.33
CA LEU A 30 2.42 0.60 -5.24
C LEU A 30 1.07 0.07 -5.76
N PHE A 31 0.84 -1.22 -5.57
CA PHE A 31 -0.27 -1.96 -6.16
C PHE A 31 -1.57 -1.71 -5.40
N GLY A 32 -1.55 -1.78 -4.08
CA GLY A 32 -2.78 -1.61 -3.33
C GLY A 32 -2.60 -1.22 -1.88
N ILE A 33 -3.68 -0.71 -1.29
CA ILE A 33 -3.74 -0.37 0.13
C ILE A 33 -5.05 -0.83 0.75
N TYR A 34 -4.96 -1.43 1.93
CA TYR A 34 -6.07 -1.69 2.82
C TYR A 34 -5.88 -0.92 4.13
N ASN A 35 -6.95 -0.32 4.66
CA ASN A 35 -6.96 0.26 6.00
C ASN A 35 -8.40 0.22 6.55
N LEU A 36 -8.55 -0.01 7.86
CA LEU A 36 -9.85 -0.04 8.54
C LEU A 36 -10.68 1.23 8.27
N THR A 37 -10.02 2.40 8.24
CA THR A 37 -10.65 3.65 7.80
C THR A 37 -10.48 3.79 6.30
N TYR A 38 -11.52 3.46 5.53
CA TYR A 38 -11.50 3.49 4.06
C TYR A 38 -11.14 4.88 3.50
N VAL A 39 -11.68 5.96 4.07
CA VAL A 39 -11.37 7.34 3.67
C VAL A 39 -9.86 7.63 3.75
N LYS A 40 -9.18 7.07 4.75
CA LYS A 40 -7.73 7.23 4.91
C LYS A 40 -6.95 6.45 3.84
N ALA A 41 -7.45 5.29 3.43
CA ALA A 41 -6.86 4.52 2.34
C ALA A 41 -7.01 5.25 0.99
N LEU A 42 -8.15 5.92 0.76
CA LEU A 42 -8.36 6.80 -0.40
C LEU A 42 -7.37 7.97 -0.41
N GLN A 43 -7.18 8.65 0.73
CA GLN A 43 -6.19 9.74 0.82
C GLN A 43 -4.77 9.26 0.45
N TYR A 44 -4.38 8.07 0.90
CA TYR A 44 -3.08 7.50 0.57
C TYR A 44 -2.99 7.09 -0.90
N LYS A 45 -4.09 6.58 -1.47
CA LYS A 45 -4.19 6.27 -2.90
C LYS A 45 -3.86 7.50 -3.73
N ASP A 46 -4.47 8.63 -3.42
CA ASP A 46 -4.28 9.87 -4.17
C ASP A 46 -2.88 10.46 -3.93
N THR A 47 -2.41 10.46 -2.68
CA THR A 47 -1.11 11.03 -2.30
C THR A 47 0.07 10.27 -2.91
N TYR A 48 0.00 8.94 -2.92
CA TYR A 48 1.10 8.07 -3.34
C TYR A 48 0.85 7.35 -4.65
N GLN A 49 -0.21 7.71 -5.38
CA GLN A 49 -0.58 7.11 -6.68
C GLN A 49 -0.73 5.59 -6.64
N ILE A 50 -1.43 5.08 -5.60
CA ILE A 50 -1.64 3.64 -5.40
C ILE A 50 -2.74 3.13 -6.35
N HIS A 51 -2.51 1.99 -7.00
CA HIS A 51 -3.40 1.52 -8.06
C HIS A 51 -4.79 1.11 -7.53
N LYS A 52 -4.84 0.39 -6.41
CA LYS A 52 -6.09 -0.17 -5.86
C LYS A 52 -6.28 0.16 -4.38
N VAL A 53 -7.54 0.31 -3.96
CA VAL A 53 -7.92 0.40 -2.55
C VAL A 53 -8.85 -0.75 -2.24
N TYR A 54 -8.46 -1.60 -1.31
CA TYR A 54 -9.25 -2.75 -0.89
C TYR A 54 -10.27 -2.35 0.17
N GLN A 55 -11.49 -2.87 0.08
CA GLN A 55 -12.53 -2.65 1.10
C GLN A 55 -12.40 -3.61 2.28
N SER A 56 -11.77 -4.77 2.09
CA SER A 56 -11.55 -5.77 3.14
C SER A 56 -10.22 -6.51 3.00
N LEU A 57 -9.76 -7.14 4.08
CA LEU A 57 -8.61 -8.05 4.02
C LEU A 57 -8.88 -9.25 3.12
N ASP A 58 -10.11 -9.77 3.11
CA ASP A 58 -10.47 -10.90 2.26
C ASP A 58 -10.33 -10.56 0.77
N GLU A 59 -10.69 -9.33 0.38
CA GLU A 59 -10.49 -8.85 -0.99
C GLU A 59 -9.00 -8.80 -1.35
N LEU A 60 -8.16 -8.33 -0.42
CA LEU A 60 -6.70 -8.28 -0.60
C LEU A 60 -6.11 -9.70 -0.72
N ILE A 61 -6.52 -10.63 0.13
CA ILE A 61 -6.02 -12.01 0.14
C ILE A 61 -6.41 -12.74 -1.16
N LYS A 62 -7.63 -12.52 -1.67
CA LYS A 62 -8.04 -13.06 -2.98
C LYS A 62 -7.20 -12.53 -4.14
N ASP A 63 -6.55 -11.37 -3.95
CA ASP A 63 -5.70 -10.71 -4.92
C ASP A 63 -4.21 -11.04 -4.74
N ALA A 64 -3.86 -12.02 -3.89
CA ALA A 64 -2.48 -12.36 -3.52
C ALA A 64 -1.57 -12.71 -4.70
N ALA A 65 -2.14 -13.25 -5.79
CA ALA A 65 -1.37 -13.55 -7.01
C ALA A 65 -0.92 -12.31 -7.80
N ASN A 66 -1.46 -11.12 -7.47
CA ASN A 66 -1.20 -9.88 -8.21
C ASN A 66 -0.14 -8.97 -7.57
N PHE A 67 0.41 -9.33 -6.42
CA PHE A 67 1.47 -8.59 -5.75
C PHE A 67 2.59 -9.51 -5.25
N ASP A 68 3.78 -8.94 -5.10
CA ASP A 68 4.98 -9.68 -4.69
C ASP A 68 5.22 -9.58 -3.17
N LEU A 69 4.77 -8.49 -2.54
CA LEU A 69 5.05 -8.20 -1.13
C LEU A 69 3.87 -7.49 -0.46
N ALA A 70 3.53 -7.92 0.75
CA ALA A 70 2.62 -7.21 1.65
C ALA A 70 3.41 -6.53 2.78
N TYR A 71 3.32 -5.21 2.87
CA TYR A 71 3.87 -4.43 3.96
C TYR A 71 2.80 -4.21 5.03
N ILE A 72 3.05 -4.69 6.25
CA ILE A 72 2.08 -4.63 7.35
C ILE A 72 2.52 -3.56 8.34
N GLY A 73 1.85 -2.40 8.30
CA GLY A 73 2.10 -1.22 9.13
C GLY A 73 0.93 -0.89 10.04
N ILE A 74 0.35 -1.92 10.68
CA ILE A 74 -0.76 -1.79 11.64
C ILE A 74 -0.24 -1.47 13.05
N LYS A 75 -1.08 -0.85 13.88
CA LYS A 75 -0.86 -0.68 15.32
C LYS A 75 -1.83 -1.58 16.06
#